data_AF-Q035P7-F1
#
_entry.id   AF-Q035P7-F1
#
_cell.length_a   1.000
_cell.length_b   1.000
_cell.length_c   1.000
_cell.angle_alpha   90.00
_cell.angle_beta   90.00
_cell.angle_gamma   90.00
#
_symmetry.space_group_name_H-M   'P 1'
#
loop_
_entity.id
_entity.type
_entity.pdbx_description
1 polymer ?
#
loop_
_entity_poly.entity_id
_entity_poly.type
_entity_poly.pdbx_seq_one_letter_code
_entity_poly.pdbx_strand_id
1 'polypeptide(L)'
;MAYFRFQFHQLLTNRKNLAVIGIALVALICQFVFFPPNTTPVELPTATVLTRDRDKNIAFVNESHGPNTAVWVPSTREFAKLETQMLTAQKQGKNKAYVRATINYLGFLRRYAANPDAQSSPFHYPLTYYYENRQYPDADAAYANVVLTQSLIPLAKQAHPNVSTIHQQTFWQTLFRGALGGWLTALLLITILLANDLLTSEQRHRSIARSLPLSPWHAINTKTLTVLGTLAGTVTLLIGVTAVCVIPFHGLGSLTTAISNFAKNGSYAYVQPLALGSALLMMLGLTVLLMWLFIRLNLLCQLLFHNELIGLVLSALLLFGEPLYFMQGLAFSVPQTAYYLPSYMNPAAIVNGLQNFRYDTGQMTPLSGVIVIGSVIVLLEIMLFIVTHRRHAATVK
;
A
#
# COMPACT_ATOMS: atom_id res chain seq x y z
N MET A 1 35.12 -3.93 5.16
CA MET A 1 34.87 -4.67 3.90
C MET A 1 34.85 -6.19 4.10
N ALA A 2 35.90 -6.83 4.63
CA ALA A 2 35.95 -8.28 4.81
C ALA A 2 34.81 -8.83 5.72
N TYR A 3 34.55 -8.18 6.86
CA TYR A 3 33.46 -8.57 7.77
C TYR A 3 32.07 -8.45 7.14
N PHE A 4 31.81 -7.39 6.37
CA PHE A 4 30.56 -7.24 5.62
C PHE A 4 30.36 -8.38 4.61
N ARG A 5 31.40 -8.72 3.84
CA ARG A 5 31.35 -9.83 2.88
C ARG A 5 31.10 -11.16 3.57
N PHE A 6 31.74 -11.39 4.71
CA PHE A 6 31.51 -12.58 5.54
C PHE A 6 30.05 -12.67 6.02
N GLN A 7 29.53 -11.60 6.63
CA GLN A 7 28.15 -11.55 7.11
C GLN A 7 27.14 -11.72 5.97
N PHE A 8 27.40 -11.08 4.83
CA PHE A 8 26.56 -11.21 3.63
C PHE A 8 26.55 -12.63 3.10
N HIS A 9 27.72 -13.26 3.01
CA HIS A 9 27.84 -14.66 2.60
C HIS A 9 27.14 -15.59 3.59
N GLN A 10 27.33 -15.40 4.89
CA GLN A 10 26.70 -16.20 5.94
C GLN A 10 25.17 -16.06 5.91
N LEU A 11 24.65 -14.84 5.71
CA LEU A 11 23.23 -14.58 5.62
C LEU A 11 22.61 -15.26 4.40
N LEU A 12 23.29 -15.21 3.23
CA LEU A 12 22.83 -15.83 1.99
C LEU A 12 23.05 -17.34 1.89
N THR A 13 23.94 -17.93 2.68
CA THR A 13 24.17 -19.39 2.70
C THR A 13 23.37 -20.11 3.77
N ASN A 14 22.83 -19.39 4.75
CA ASN A 14 21.99 -19.96 5.78
C ASN A 14 20.68 -20.50 5.17
N ARG A 15 20.43 -21.81 5.34
CA ARG A 15 19.24 -22.51 4.83
C ARG A 15 17.93 -21.87 5.30
N LYS A 16 17.86 -21.37 6.53
CA LYS A 16 16.69 -20.66 7.08
C LYS A 16 16.42 -19.38 6.30
N ASN A 17 17.45 -18.57 6.09
CA ASN A 17 17.32 -17.30 5.39
C ASN A 17 17.04 -17.50 3.89
N LEU A 18 17.66 -18.51 3.27
CA LEU A 18 17.35 -18.91 1.89
C LEU A 18 15.91 -19.38 1.74
N ALA A 19 15.38 -20.15 2.70
CA ALA A 19 13.98 -20.56 2.70
C ALA A 19 13.05 -19.35 2.87
N VAL A 20 13.36 -18.43 3.79
CA VAL A 20 12.60 -17.18 3.96
C VAL A 20 12.61 -16.35 2.68
N ILE A 21 13.78 -16.14 2.06
CA ILE A 21 13.91 -15.39 0.81
C ILE A 21 13.15 -16.09 -0.33
N GLY A 22 13.26 -17.42 -0.45
CA GLY A 22 12.57 -18.21 -1.47
C GLY A 22 11.05 -18.15 -1.34
N ILE A 23 10.52 -18.39 -0.14
CA ILE A 23 9.08 -18.33 0.15
C ILE A 23 8.57 -16.90 -0.07
N ALA A 24 9.30 -15.91 0.42
CA ALA A 24 8.99 -14.50 0.22
C ALA A 24 8.90 -14.14 -1.26
N LEU A 25 9.88 -14.55 -2.05
CA LEU A 25 9.96 -14.28 -3.47
C LEU A 25 8.83 -14.98 -4.22
N VAL A 26 8.51 -16.23 -3.89
CA VAL A 26 7.35 -16.94 -4.46
C VAL A 26 6.05 -16.26 -4.07
N ALA A 27 5.83 -15.91 -2.80
CA ALA A 27 4.61 -15.26 -2.33
C ALA A 27 4.42 -13.90 -2.98
N LEU A 28 5.49 -13.11 -3.09
CA LEU A 28 5.48 -11.82 -3.77
C LEU A 28 5.24 -11.98 -5.27
N ILE A 29 5.89 -12.94 -5.94
CA ILE A 29 5.63 -13.25 -7.35
C ILE A 29 4.17 -13.67 -7.54
N CYS A 30 3.65 -14.57 -6.69
CA CYS A 30 2.27 -15.01 -6.77
C CYS A 30 1.31 -13.84 -6.57
N GLN A 31 1.59 -12.95 -5.62
CA GLN A 31 0.82 -11.73 -5.44
C GLN A 31 0.85 -10.90 -6.74
N PHE A 32 2.02 -10.64 -7.30
CA PHE A 32 2.13 -9.86 -8.53
C PHE A 32 1.70 -10.58 -9.81
N VAL A 33 1.59 -11.90 -9.88
CA VAL A 33 1.13 -12.62 -11.09
C VAL A 33 -0.38 -12.84 -11.03
N PHE A 34 -0.90 -13.21 -9.84
CA PHE A 34 -2.27 -13.66 -9.70
C PHE A 34 -3.24 -12.63 -9.13
N PHE A 35 -2.79 -11.61 -8.37
CA PHE A 35 -3.70 -10.84 -7.53
C PHE A 35 -3.90 -9.34 -7.88
N PRO A 36 -2.98 -8.59 -8.53
CA PRO A 36 -3.39 -7.27 -9.09
C PRO A 36 -2.76 -6.66 -10.38
N PRO A 37 -1.80 -7.19 -11.17
CA PRO A 37 -1.24 -6.41 -12.29
C PRO A 37 -2.18 -6.33 -13.51
N ASN A 38 -3.02 -7.35 -13.72
CA ASN A 38 -3.84 -7.52 -14.93
C ASN A 38 -5.31 -7.20 -14.71
N THR A 39 -5.76 -7.01 -13.48
CA THR A 39 -7.15 -6.67 -13.18
C THR A 39 -7.34 -5.16 -13.27
N THR A 40 -8.38 -4.74 -14.00
CA THR A 40 -8.81 -3.34 -14.00
C THR A 40 -9.33 -2.94 -12.61
N PRO A 41 -9.21 -1.66 -12.21
CA PRO A 41 -9.92 -1.14 -11.05
C PRO A 41 -11.37 -1.61 -11.03
N VAL A 42 -11.86 -1.97 -9.85
CA VAL A 42 -13.17 -2.63 -9.71
C VAL A 42 -14.33 -1.68 -10.06
N GLU A 43 -14.08 -0.38 -9.97
CA GLU A 43 -15.00 0.68 -10.38
C GLU A 43 -15.12 0.83 -11.90
N LEU A 44 -14.19 0.22 -12.67
CA LEU A 44 -14.26 0.15 -14.12
C LEU A 44 -14.96 -1.14 -14.53
N PRO A 45 -16.24 -1.09 -14.93
CA PRO A 45 -16.94 -2.29 -15.37
C PRO A 45 -16.33 -2.83 -16.66
N THR A 46 -16.26 -4.15 -16.76
CA THR A 46 -15.90 -4.81 -18.03
C THR A 46 -16.98 -4.55 -19.07
N ALA A 47 -16.64 -4.65 -20.35
CA ALA A 47 -17.60 -4.45 -21.44
C ALA A 47 -18.83 -5.37 -21.32
N THR A 48 -18.65 -6.59 -20.81
CA THR A 48 -19.74 -7.56 -20.59
C THR A 48 -20.68 -7.12 -19.47
N VAL A 49 -20.14 -6.73 -18.31
CA VAL A 49 -20.91 -6.22 -17.17
C VAL A 49 -21.65 -4.94 -17.56
N LEU A 50 -20.94 -4.01 -18.21
CA LEU A 50 -21.50 -2.74 -18.65
C LEU A 50 -22.62 -2.92 -19.69
N THR A 51 -22.48 -3.88 -20.61
CA THR A 51 -23.55 -4.18 -21.60
C THR A 51 -24.79 -4.74 -20.90
N ARG A 52 -24.61 -5.71 -19.99
CA ARG A 52 -25.70 -6.29 -19.21
C ARG A 52 -26.44 -5.23 -18.40
N ASP A 53 -25.71 -4.39 -17.68
CA ASP A 53 -26.28 -3.37 -16.80
C ASP A 53 -27.01 -2.29 -17.63
N ARG A 54 -26.44 -1.89 -18.77
CA ARG A 54 -27.09 -1.02 -19.76
C ARG A 54 -28.39 -1.58 -20.29
N ASP A 55 -28.40 -2.85 -20.69
CA ASP A 55 -29.61 -3.50 -21.23
C ASP A 55 -30.71 -3.60 -20.15
N LYS A 56 -30.33 -3.91 -18.90
CA LYS A 56 -31.23 -3.87 -17.73
C LYS A 56 -31.83 -2.47 -17.53
N ASN A 57 -31.00 -1.43 -17.59
CA ASN A 57 -31.42 -0.05 -17.38
C ASN A 57 -32.33 0.45 -18.53
N ILE A 58 -32.07 0.05 -19.77
CA ILE A 58 -32.97 0.34 -20.91
C ILE A 58 -34.31 -0.37 -20.75
N ALA A 59 -34.30 -1.65 -20.38
CA ALA A 59 -35.53 -2.41 -20.13
C ALA A 59 -36.37 -1.75 -19.04
N PHE A 60 -35.74 -1.40 -17.90
CA PHE A 60 -36.38 -0.64 -16.84
C PHE A 60 -37.01 0.65 -17.36
N VAL A 61 -36.30 1.47 -18.15
CA VAL A 61 -36.86 2.75 -18.64
C VAL A 61 -38.08 2.56 -19.56
N ASN A 62 -38.20 1.41 -20.24
CA ASN A 62 -39.27 1.13 -21.20
C ASN A 62 -40.49 0.42 -20.58
N GLU A 63 -40.36 -0.13 -19.37
CA GLU A 63 -41.45 -0.80 -18.67
C GLU A 63 -42.40 0.20 -17.98
N SER A 64 -43.64 -0.25 -17.74
CA SER A 64 -44.60 0.53 -16.96
C SER A 64 -44.30 0.39 -15.47
N HIS A 65 -44.21 1.54 -14.79
CA HIS A 65 -43.81 1.62 -13.38
C HIS A 65 -44.93 2.13 -12.49
N GLY A 66 -45.02 1.59 -11.28
CA GLY A 66 -45.84 2.19 -10.23
C GLY A 66 -45.29 3.56 -9.79
N PRO A 67 -46.07 4.36 -9.06
CA PRO A 67 -45.67 5.72 -8.65
C PRO A 67 -44.32 5.78 -7.92
N ASN A 68 -44.03 4.76 -7.10
CA ASN A 68 -42.82 4.70 -6.28
C ASN A 68 -41.55 4.34 -7.08
N THR A 69 -41.67 3.67 -8.22
CA THR A 69 -40.53 3.31 -9.08
C THR A 69 -40.36 4.28 -10.25
N ALA A 70 -41.45 4.91 -10.69
CA ALA A 70 -41.44 5.89 -11.79
C ALA A 70 -40.52 7.09 -11.51
N VAL A 71 -40.32 7.46 -10.23
CA VAL A 71 -39.42 8.54 -9.82
C VAL A 71 -37.96 8.32 -10.27
N TRP A 72 -37.54 7.05 -10.46
CA TRP A 72 -36.18 6.71 -10.84
C TRP A 72 -35.96 6.64 -12.35
N VAL A 73 -37.03 6.61 -13.16
CA VAL A 73 -36.95 6.50 -14.62
C VAL A 73 -36.06 7.59 -15.26
N PRO A 74 -36.13 8.88 -14.85
CA PRO A 74 -35.24 9.90 -15.40
C PRO A 74 -33.76 9.63 -15.13
N SER A 75 -33.41 9.27 -13.89
CA SER A 75 -32.02 8.97 -13.48
C SER A 75 -31.51 7.68 -14.15
N THR A 76 -32.33 6.64 -14.26
CA THR A 76 -31.95 5.40 -14.96
C THR A 76 -31.73 5.64 -16.45
N ARG A 77 -32.52 6.51 -17.08
CA ARG A 77 -32.33 6.92 -18.48
C ARG A 77 -31.02 7.67 -18.68
N GLU A 78 -30.68 8.57 -17.76
CA GLU A 78 -29.38 9.26 -17.76
C GLU A 78 -28.23 8.26 -17.61
N PHE A 79 -28.35 7.31 -16.68
CA PHE A 79 -27.32 6.29 -16.45
C PHE A 79 -27.11 5.40 -17.68
N ALA A 80 -28.19 4.87 -18.27
CA ALA A 80 -28.13 4.06 -19.50
C ALA A 80 -27.47 4.81 -20.68
N LYS A 81 -27.67 6.13 -20.76
CA LYS A 81 -27.01 6.99 -21.75
C LYS A 81 -25.50 7.05 -21.52
N LEU A 82 -25.04 7.18 -20.28
CA LEU A 82 -23.62 7.17 -19.92
C LEU A 82 -22.96 5.83 -20.25
N GLU A 83 -23.61 4.72 -19.89
CA GLU A 83 -23.13 3.36 -20.21
C GLU A 83 -23.03 3.15 -21.73
N THR A 84 -24.03 3.63 -22.49
CA THR A 84 -24.01 3.59 -23.96
C THR A 84 -22.85 4.41 -24.54
N GLN A 85 -22.56 5.58 -23.98
CA GLN A 85 -21.43 6.42 -24.41
C GLN A 85 -20.09 5.72 -24.16
N MET A 86 -19.92 5.10 -22.99
CA MET A 86 -18.72 4.32 -22.66
C MET A 86 -18.52 3.16 -23.64
N LEU A 87 -19.55 2.32 -23.84
CA LEU A 87 -19.50 1.18 -24.76
C LEU A 87 -19.21 1.61 -26.21
N THR A 88 -19.83 2.69 -26.67
CA THR A 88 -19.63 3.21 -28.03
C THR A 88 -18.21 3.73 -28.21
N ALA A 89 -17.70 4.49 -27.23
CA ALA A 89 -16.34 5.01 -27.27
C ALA A 89 -15.30 3.89 -27.24
N GLN A 90 -15.53 2.85 -26.44
CA GLN A 90 -14.67 1.66 -26.38
C GLN A 90 -14.66 0.91 -27.71
N LYS A 91 -15.84 0.63 -28.31
CA LYS A 91 -15.95 -0.04 -29.62
C LYS A 91 -15.29 0.76 -30.75
N GLN A 92 -15.34 2.08 -30.69
CA GLN A 92 -14.75 2.97 -31.70
C GLN A 92 -13.27 3.29 -31.45
N GLY A 93 -12.64 2.75 -30.40
CA GLY A 93 -11.25 3.07 -30.03
C GLY A 93 -11.01 4.54 -29.66
N LYS A 94 -12.08 5.28 -29.29
CA LYS A 94 -12.01 6.71 -28.95
C LYS A 94 -11.69 6.90 -27.48
N ASN A 95 -10.44 6.64 -27.09
CA ASN A 95 -10.01 6.63 -25.68
C ASN A 95 -10.36 7.91 -24.90
N LYS A 96 -10.22 9.08 -25.51
CA LYS A 96 -10.59 10.35 -24.85
C LYS A 96 -12.08 10.46 -24.54
N ALA A 97 -12.92 9.99 -25.47
CA ALA A 97 -14.37 9.95 -25.26
C ALA A 97 -14.73 8.91 -24.19
N TYR A 98 -14.02 7.77 -24.17
CA TYR A 98 -14.18 6.74 -23.15
C TYR A 98 -13.87 7.30 -21.76
N VAL A 99 -12.71 7.93 -21.54
CA VAL A 99 -12.34 8.54 -20.25
C VAL A 99 -13.38 9.55 -19.76
N ARG A 100 -13.87 10.43 -20.65
CA ARG A 100 -14.88 11.42 -20.28
C ARG A 100 -16.20 10.76 -19.88
N ALA A 101 -16.64 9.75 -20.64
CA ALA A 101 -17.84 9.00 -20.30
C ALA A 101 -17.68 8.24 -18.97
N THR A 102 -16.51 7.66 -18.71
CA THR A 102 -16.17 7.03 -17.43
C THR A 102 -16.22 8.01 -16.26
N ILE A 103 -15.65 9.21 -16.41
CA ILE A 103 -15.72 10.24 -15.36
C ILE A 103 -17.17 10.61 -15.03
N ASN A 104 -18.02 10.77 -16.06
CA ASN A 104 -19.43 11.07 -15.86
C ASN A 104 -20.19 9.90 -15.22
N TYR A 105 -19.91 8.66 -15.63
CA TYR A 105 -20.45 7.44 -15.03
C TYR A 105 -20.09 7.34 -13.53
N LEU A 106 -18.82 7.55 -13.18
CA LEU A 106 -18.37 7.53 -11.78
C LEU A 106 -19.01 8.67 -10.98
N GLY A 107 -19.13 9.86 -11.56
CA GLY A 107 -19.81 11.01 -10.96
C GLY A 107 -21.30 10.77 -10.71
N PHE A 108 -21.98 10.07 -11.63
CA PHE A 108 -23.36 9.63 -11.45
C PHE A 108 -23.47 8.68 -10.25
N LEU A 109 -22.65 7.62 -10.21
CA LEU A 109 -22.64 6.68 -9.09
C LEU A 109 -22.37 7.39 -7.76
N ARG A 110 -21.41 8.32 -7.71
CA ARG A 110 -21.14 9.09 -6.51
C ARG A 110 -22.36 9.89 -6.02
N ARG A 111 -23.14 10.46 -6.94
CA ARG A 111 -24.31 11.27 -6.61
C ARG A 111 -25.49 10.42 -6.13
N TYR A 112 -25.72 9.26 -6.77
CA TYR A 112 -26.94 8.49 -6.58
C TYR A 112 -26.76 7.22 -5.75
N ALA A 113 -25.58 6.59 -5.73
CA ALA A 113 -25.32 5.39 -4.92
C ALA A 113 -24.92 5.71 -3.48
N ALA A 114 -24.20 6.82 -3.23
CA ALA A 114 -23.75 7.21 -1.89
C ALA A 114 -24.71 8.16 -1.16
N ASN A 115 -25.95 8.31 -1.62
CA ASN A 115 -26.88 9.29 -1.06
C ASN A 115 -27.50 8.77 0.26
N PRO A 116 -27.15 9.30 1.44
CA PRO A 116 -27.69 8.85 2.72
C PRO A 116 -29.20 9.11 2.86
N ASP A 117 -29.70 10.12 2.14
CA ASP A 117 -31.12 10.46 2.10
C ASP A 117 -31.92 9.52 1.17
N ALA A 118 -31.22 8.74 0.34
CA ALA A 118 -31.83 7.78 -0.57
C ALA A 118 -31.74 6.36 -0.02
N GLN A 119 -32.44 6.10 1.08
CA GLN A 119 -32.69 4.73 1.58
C GLN A 119 -33.36 3.80 0.54
N SER A 120 -33.76 4.34 -0.62
CA SER A 120 -34.44 3.66 -1.72
C SER A 120 -33.75 3.80 -3.09
N SER A 121 -32.48 4.25 -3.14
CA SER A 121 -31.75 4.35 -4.42
C SER A 121 -31.55 2.96 -5.05
N PRO A 122 -31.92 2.76 -6.33
CA PRO A 122 -31.65 1.51 -7.04
C PRO A 122 -30.20 1.41 -7.52
N PHE A 123 -29.41 2.48 -7.36
CA PHE A 123 -28.02 2.54 -7.82
C PHE A 123 -27.09 2.15 -6.68
N HIS A 124 -26.14 1.26 -6.98
CA HIS A 124 -25.16 0.80 -6.01
C HIS A 124 -23.76 0.84 -6.64
N TYR A 125 -22.74 0.89 -5.77
CA TYR A 125 -21.37 0.67 -6.19
C TYR A 125 -21.15 -0.78 -6.66
N PRO A 126 -20.00 -1.12 -7.27
CA PRO A 126 -19.70 -2.51 -7.64
C PRO A 126 -19.95 -3.47 -6.49
N LEU A 127 -20.63 -4.59 -6.78
CA LEU A 127 -21.13 -5.50 -5.74
C LEU A 127 -20.03 -6.11 -4.86
N THR A 128 -18.79 -6.14 -5.35
CA THR A 128 -17.58 -6.56 -4.62
C THR A 128 -17.41 -5.87 -3.28
N TYR A 129 -17.87 -4.62 -3.13
CA TYR A 129 -17.79 -3.89 -1.88
C TYR A 129 -18.73 -4.45 -0.80
N TYR A 130 -19.80 -5.15 -1.18
CA TYR A 130 -20.86 -5.62 -0.28
C TYR A 130 -20.78 -7.11 0.06
N TYR A 131 -19.95 -7.90 -0.65
CA TYR A 131 -19.84 -9.34 -0.43
C TYR A 131 -18.83 -9.73 0.65
N GLU A 132 -17.82 -8.90 0.87
CA GLU A 132 -16.88 -9.07 1.97
C GLU A 132 -17.51 -8.43 3.21
N ASN A 133 -17.34 -9.02 4.39
CA ASN A 133 -17.86 -8.52 5.67
C ASN A 133 -17.16 -7.21 6.09
N ARG A 134 -17.17 -6.21 5.20
CA ARG A 134 -16.56 -4.90 5.34
C ARG A 134 -17.45 -4.10 6.27
N GLN A 135 -16.80 -3.45 7.22
CA GLN A 135 -17.49 -2.67 8.23
C GLN A 135 -18.18 -1.43 7.64
N TYR A 136 -17.66 -0.89 6.53
CA TYR A 136 -18.13 0.36 5.92
C TYR A 136 -18.08 0.32 4.37
N PRO A 137 -18.89 -0.55 3.72
CA PRO A 137 -18.78 -0.83 2.29
C PRO A 137 -19.05 0.39 1.39
N ASP A 138 -20.06 1.20 1.73
CA ASP A 138 -20.41 2.40 0.95
C ASP A 138 -19.34 3.49 1.06
N ALA A 139 -18.76 3.67 2.25
CA ALA A 139 -17.71 4.66 2.46
C ALA A 139 -16.43 4.28 1.68
N ASP A 140 -16.04 3.01 1.72
CA ASP A 140 -14.90 2.48 0.96
C ASP A 140 -15.12 2.62 -0.54
N ALA A 141 -16.32 2.30 -1.03
CA ALA A 141 -16.66 2.41 -2.43
C ALA A 141 -16.72 3.86 -2.91
N ALA A 142 -17.28 4.77 -2.10
CA ALA A 142 -17.28 6.20 -2.38
C ALA A 142 -15.85 6.77 -2.43
N TYR A 143 -14.98 6.37 -1.50
CA TYR A 143 -13.57 6.73 -1.52
C TYR A 143 -12.90 6.26 -2.81
N ALA A 144 -13.03 4.98 -3.15
CA ALA A 144 -12.43 4.41 -4.35
C ALA A 144 -12.94 5.07 -5.64
N ASN A 145 -14.23 5.37 -5.72
CA ASN A 145 -14.83 6.11 -6.84
C ASN A 145 -14.22 7.51 -7.00
N VAL A 146 -14.07 8.27 -5.91
CA VAL A 146 -13.46 9.61 -5.95
C VAL A 146 -11.99 9.53 -6.35
N VAL A 147 -11.24 8.60 -5.76
CA VAL A 147 -9.82 8.35 -6.07
C VAL A 147 -9.65 8.03 -7.55
N LEU A 148 -10.45 7.10 -8.10
CA LEU A 148 -10.36 6.78 -9.51
C LEU A 148 -10.74 7.98 -10.39
N THR A 149 -11.84 8.66 -10.09
CA THR A 149 -12.31 9.84 -10.86
C THR A 149 -11.21 10.89 -10.97
N GLN A 150 -10.56 11.23 -9.85
CA GLN A 150 -9.51 12.23 -9.82
C GLN A 150 -8.25 11.81 -10.60
N SER A 151 -7.94 10.51 -10.65
CA SER A 151 -6.84 9.99 -11.47
C SER A 151 -7.14 10.08 -12.97
N LEU A 152 -8.41 10.04 -13.37
CA LEU A 152 -8.84 10.10 -14.77
C LEU A 152 -8.95 11.53 -15.32
N ILE A 153 -9.22 12.53 -14.47
CA ILE A 153 -9.39 13.94 -14.89
C ILE A 153 -8.20 14.46 -15.72
N PRO A 154 -6.93 14.25 -15.33
CA PRO A 154 -5.79 14.66 -16.14
C PRO A 154 -5.72 13.93 -17.50
N LEU A 155 -6.11 12.64 -17.54
CA LEU A 155 -6.14 11.85 -18.78
C LEU A 155 -7.19 12.36 -19.77
N ALA A 156 -8.32 12.89 -19.27
CA ALA A 156 -9.36 13.48 -20.10
C ALA A 156 -8.91 14.74 -20.87
N LYS A 157 -7.84 15.41 -20.37
CA LYS A 157 -7.23 16.59 -21.01
C LYS A 157 -6.24 16.22 -22.10
N GLN A 158 -5.69 15.01 -22.09
CA GLN A 158 -4.73 14.54 -23.10
C GLN A 158 -5.38 14.38 -24.48
N ALA A 159 -4.58 14.45 -25.54
CA ALA A 159 -5.06 14.24 -26.92
C ALA A 159 -5.39 12.77 -27.18
N HIS A 160 -4.47 11.87 -26.83
CA HIS A 160 -4.58 10.42 -27.03
C HIS A 160 -4.19 9.66 -25.76
N PRO A 161 -5.09 9.50 -24.78
CA PRO A 161 -4.78 8.73 -23.58
C PRO A 161 -4.66 7.23 -23.91
N ASN A 162 -3.67 6.57 -23.34
CA ASN A 162 -3.45 5.13 -23.52
C ASN A 162 -4.43 4.32 -22.65
N VAL A 163 -5.04 3.26 -23.21
CA VAL A 163 -5.98 2.36 -22.53
C VAL A 163 -5.35 1.74 -21.27
N SER A 164 -4.10 1.30 -21.35
CA SER A 164 -3.40 0.71 -20.19
C SER A 164 -3.25 1.73 -19.05
N THR A 165 -3.07 3.01 -19.35
CA THR A 165 -3.01 4.08 -18.33
C THR A 165 -4.37 4.34 -17.70
N ILE A 166 -5.44 4.29 -18.50
CA ILE A 166 -6.84 4.46 -18.05
C ILE A 166 -7.23 3.32 -17.11
N HIS A 167 -6.86 2.10 -17.45
CA HIS A 167 -7.06 0.91 -16.64
C HIS A 167 -6.05 0.76 -15.50
N GLN A 168 -5.14 1.72 -15.34
CA GLN A 168 -4.07 1.73 -14.35
C GLN A 168 -3.12 0.52 -14.41
N GLN A 169 -3.00 -0.15 -15.56
CA GLN A 169 -2.28 -1.40 -15.76
C GLN A 169 -0.80 -1.22 -16.14
N THR A 170 -0.33 0.02 -16.34
CA THR A 170 1.09 0.24 -16.67
C THR A 170 2.02 -0.24 -15.56
N PHE A 171 3.28 -0.51 -15.89
CA PHE A 171 4.27 -1.02 -14.94
C PHE A 171 4.35 -0.21 -13.64
N TRP A 172 4.50 1.12 -13.72
CA TRP A 172 4.59 1.96 -12.52
C TRP A 172 3.30 1.98 -11.70
N GLN A 173 2.13 1.98 -12.35
CA GLN A 173 0.84 1.94 -11.66
C GLN A 173 0.62 0.57 -11.00
N THR A 174 1.10 -0.51 -11.61
CA THR A 174 1.08 -1.85 -11.02
C THR A 174 1.93 -1.94 -9.76
N LEU A 175 3.15 -1.37 -9.76
CA LEU A 175 3.98 -1.30 -8.55
C LEU A 175 3.29 -0.54 -7.42
N PHE A 176 2.67 0.60 -7.76
CA PHE A 176 1.92 1.42 -6.82
C PHE A 176 0.69 0.70 -6.24
N ARG A 177 -0.14 0.08 -7.09
CA ARG A 177 -1.30 -0.71 -6.65
C ARG A 177 -0.89 -1.90 -5.81
N GLY A 178 0.18 -2.60 -6.22
CA GLY A 178 0.73 -3.67 -5.41
C GLY A 178 1.10 -3.16 -4.01
N ALA A 179 1.65 -1.95 -3.91
CA ALA A 179 2.12 -1.41 -2.63
C ALA A 179 0.94 -1.17 -1.70
N LEU A 180 -0.17 -0.65 -2.24
CA LEU A 180 -1.46 -0.57 -1.56
C LEU A 180 -2.04 -1.95 -1.21
N GLY A 181 -1.82 -2.95 -2.07
CA GLY A 181 -2.21 -4.34 -1.87
C GLY A 181 -1.37 -5.12 -0.86
N GLY A 182 -0.36 -4.50 -0.22
CA GLY A 182 0.32 -5.05 0.95
C GLY A 182 1.70 -5.69 0.71
N TRP A 183 2.28 -5.63 -0.50
CA TRP A 183 3.64 -6.19 -0.69
C TRP A 183 4.71 -5.45 0.14
N LEU A 184 4.51 -4.16 0.44
CA LEU A 184 5.38 -3.42 1.36
C LEU A 184 5.30 -3.98 2.78
N THR A 185 4.11 -4.32 3.25
CA THR A 185 3.92 -4.98 4.56
C THR A 185 4.56 -6.37 4.58
N ALA A 186 4.45 -7.13 3.49
CA ALA A 186 5.15 -8.41 3.34
C ALA A 186 6.68 -8.24 3.40
N LEU A 187 7.20 -7.18 2.78
CA LEU A 187 8.63 -6.83 2.85
C LEU A 187 9.06 -6.51 4.29
N LEU A 188 8.25 -5.77 5.05
CA LEU A 188 8.52 -5.52 6.47
C LEU A 188 8.52 -6.83 7.28
N LEU A 189 7.62 -7.77 6.99
CA LEU A 189 7.62 -9.09 7.61
C LEU A 189 8.92 -9.87 7.30
N ILE A 190 9.37 -9.86 6.04
CA ILE A 190 10.64 -10.47 5.63
C ILE A 190 11.82 -9.83 6.36
N THR A 191 11.77 -8.51 6.53
CA THR A 191 12.80 -7.75 7.28
C THR A 191 12.87 -8.24 8.72
N ILE A 192 11.73 -8.40 9.39
CA ILE A 192 11.65 -8.93 10.75
C ILE A 192 12.25 -10.33 10.82
N LEU A 193 11.88 -11.22 9.89
CA LEU A 193 12.36 -12.61 9.86
C LEU A 193 13.87 -12.70 9.63
N LEU A 194 14.42 -11.90 8.70
CA LEU A 194 15.86 -11.82 8.45
C LEU A 194 16.62 -11.21 9.63
N ALA A 195 16.00 -10.25 10.34
CA ALA A 195 16.62 -9.61 11.50
C ALA A 195 16.60 -10.49 12.77
N ASN A 196 15.73 -11.49 12.82
CA ASN A 196 15.43 -12.27 14.03
C ASN A 196 16.62 -13.06 14.61
N ASP A 197 17.61 -13.46 13.81
CA ASP A 197 18.75 -14.28 14.26
C ASP A 197 20.12 -13.65 13.97
N LEU A 198 20.17 -12.31 13.91
CA LEU A 198 21.40 -11.58 13.57
C LEU A 198 22.48 -11.68 14.65
N LEU A 199 22.13 -11.64 15.94
CA LEU A 199 23.10 -11.68 17.04
C LEU A 199 23.09 -13.01 17.81
N THR A 200 21.96 -13.71 17.85
CA THR A 200 21.80 -14.95 18.61
C THR A 200 22.64 -16.11 18.05
N SER A 201 22.77 -16.21 16.72
CA SER A 201 23.67 -17.16 16.06
C SER A 201 25.15 -16.99 16.45
N GLU A 202 25.62 -15.75 16.64
CA GLU A 202 26.99 -15.47 17.09
C GLU A 202 27.17 -15.64 18.61
N GLN A 203 26.14 -15.33 19.40
CA GLN A 203 26.16 -15.56 20.84
C GLN A 203 26.25 -17.05 21.20
N ARG A 204 25.73 -17.96 20.35
CA ARG A 204 25.92 -19.41 20.49
C ARG A 204 27.38 -19.85 20.30
N HIS A 205 28.17 -19.08 19.55
CA HIS A 205 29.60 -19.33 19.32
C HIS A 205 30.45 -18.18 19.90
N ARG A 206 30.42 -18.02 21.23
CA ARG A 206 31.10 -16.94 21.99
C ARG A 206 32.57 -16.74 21.64
N SER A 207 33.27 -17.77 21.17
CA SER A 207 34.68 -17.69 20.76
C SER A 207 34.90 -16.84 19.52
N ILE A 208 33.98 -16.88 18.54
CA ILE A 208 34.06 -16.15 17.28
C ILE A 208 33.71 -14.66 17.50
N ALA A 209 32.72 -14.39 18.36
CA ALA A 209 32.29 -13.03 18.68
C ALA A 209 33.37 -12.23 19.45
N ARG A 210 34.21 -12.90 20.24
CA ARG A 210 35.29 -12.25 21.04
C ARG A 210 36.57 -12.00 20.26
N SER A 211 36.81 -12.71 19.14
CA SER A 211 38.03 -12.56 18.34
C SER A 211 37.91 -11.51 17.21
N LEU A 212 36.76 -10.84 17.09
CA LEU A 212 36.53 -9.84 16.04
C LEU A 212 37.18 -8.49 16.44
N PRO A 213 38.11 -7.95 15.62
CA PRO A 213 38.74 -6.66 15.86
C PRO A 213 37.82 -5.50 15.44
N LEU A 214 36.57 -5.53 15.91
CA LEU A 214 35.56 -4.51 15.62
C LEU A 214 34.87 -4.10 16.91
N SER A 215 34.63 -2.80 17.08
CA SER A 215 33.78 -2.33 18.18
C SER A 215 32.36 -2.92 18.03
N PRO A 216 31.66 -3.24 19.13
CA PRO A 216 30.30 -3.76 19.12
C PRO A 216 29.33 -2.89 18.31
N TRP A 217 29.54 -1.56 18.35
CA TRP A 217 28.76 -0.60 17.56
C TRP A 217 28.97 -0.76 16.05
N HIS A 218 30.22 -0.89 15.60
CA HIS A 218 30.52 -1.12 14.19
C HIS A 218 30.01 -2.48 13.69
N ALA A 219 30.01 -3.50 14.55
CA ALA A 219 29.44 -4.81 14.23
C ALA A 219 27.93 -4.73 13.98
N ILE A 220 27.18 -4.03 14.83
CA ILE A 220 25.73 -3.81 14.70
C ILE A 220 25.40 -3.04 13.40
N ASN A 221 26.15 -1.97 13.11
CA ASN A 221 25.94 -1.19 11.88
C ASN A 221 26.24 -2.01 10.62
N THR A 222 27.29 -2.84 10.66
CA THR A 222 27.60 -3.72 9.53
C THR A 222 26.49 -4.74 9.30
N LYS A 223 25.96 -5.36 10.36
CA LYS A 223 24.81 -6.28 10.28
C LYS A 223 23.57 -5.62 9.69
N THR A 224 23.28 -4.39 10.12
CA THR A 224 22.16 -3.61 9.57
C THR A 224 22.33 -3.38 8.06
N LEU A 225 23.53 -2.97 7.63
CA LEU A 225 23.84 -2.80 6.22
C LEU A 225 23.73 -4.10 5.42
N THR A 226 24.13 -5.24 6.02
CA THR A 226 24.00 -6.55 5.37
C THR A 226 22.54 -6.90 5.11
N VAL A 227 21.65 -6.74 6.09
CA VAL A 227 20.22 -7.02 5.92
C VAL A 227 19.59 -6.08 4.89
N LEU A 228 19.88 -4.77 4.97
CA LEU A 228 19.40 -3.80 4.00
C LEU A 228 19.89 -4.11 2.58
N GLY A 229 21.15 -4.56 2.43
CA GLY A 229 21.70 -4.99 1.14
C GLY A 229 20.97 -6.21 0.57
N THR A 230 20.68 -7.22 1.39
CA THR A 230 19.92 -8.40 0.96
C THR A 230 18.48 -8.04 0.57
N LEU A 231 17.83 -7.16 1.34
CA LEU A 231 16.49 -6.65 1.03
C LEU A 231 16.48 -5.83 -0.26
N ALA A 232 17.48 -4.97 -0.47
CA ALA A 232 17.62 -4.20 -1.71
C ALA A 232 17.77 -5.12 -2.95
N GLY A 233 18.55 -6.20 -2.83
CA GLY A 233 18.63 -7.23 -3.87
C GLY A 233 17.27 -7.90 -4.14
N THR A 234 16.53 -8.24 -3.08
CA THR A 234 15.19 -8.84 -3.17
C THR A 234 14.19 -7.90 -3.86
N VAL A 235 14.20 -6.61 -3.51
CA VAL A 235 13.38 -5.57 -4.16
C VAL A 235 13.76 -5.40 -5.63
N THR A 236 15.05 -5.38 -5.95
CA THR A 236 15.53 -5.25 -7.33
C THR A 236 15.05 -6.41 -8.18
N LEU A 237 15.14 -7.64 -7.66
CA LEU A 237 14.63 -8.84 -8.34
C LEU A 237 13.12 -8.77 -8.54
N LEU A 238 12.37 -8.37 -7.51
CA LEU A 238 10.92 -8.18 -7.59
C LEU A 238 10.52 -7.20 -8.70
N ILE A 239 11.17 -6.04 -8.74
CA ILE A 239 10.95 -5.01 -9.75
C ILE A 239 11.29 -5.57 -11.14
N GLY A 240 12.40 -6.31 -11.27
CA GLY A 240 12.82 -6.95 -12.51
C GLY A 240 11.81 -7.98 -13.04
N VAL A 241 11.31 -8.87 -12.17
CA VAL A 241 10.26 -9.84 -12.55
C VAL A 241 8.99 -9.14 -12.97
N THR A 242 8.55 -8.14 -12.20
CA THR A 242 7.37 -7.33 -12.53
C THR A 242 7.53 -6.62 -13.87
N ALA A 243 8.73 -6.12 -14.17
CA ALA A 243 9.04 -5.47 -15.43
C ALA A 243 8.89 -6.45 -16.61
N VAL A 244 9.45 -7.65 -16.50
CA VAL A 244 9.34 -8.70 -17.54
C VAL A 244 7.89 -9.13 -17.75
N CYS A 245 7.09 -9.22 -16.69
CA CYS A 245 5.70 -9.66 -16.80
C CYS A 245 4.73 -8.57 -17.29
N VAL A 246 4.99 -7.28 -17.02
CA VAL A 246 4.00 -6.20 -17.27
C VAL A 246 4.34 -5.35 -18.48
N ILE A 247 5.63 -5.01 -18.68
CA ILE A 247 6.05 -4.09 -19.76
C ILE A 247 5.65 -4.59 -21.16
N PRO A 248 5.78 -5.89 -21.51
CA PRO A 248 5.42 -6.37 -22.84
C PRO A 248 3.93 -6.22 -23.17
N PHE A 249 3.05 -6.25 -22.17
CA PHE A 249 1.59 -6.24 -22.38
C PHE A 249 0.97 -4.86 -22.16
N HIS A 250 1.47 -4.08 -21.20
CA HIS A 250 0.85 -2.83 -20.75
C HIS A 250 1.77 -1.61 -20.84
N GLY A 251 3.02 -1.82 -21.23
CA GLY A 251 4.02 -0.77 -21.33
C GLY A 251 4.52 -0.24 -19.97
N LEU A 252 5.51 0.64 -20.05
CA LEU A 252 6.20 1.19 -18.88
C LEU A 252 5.35 2.22 -18.12
N GLY A 253 4.54 3.01 -18.84
CA GLY A 253 3.75 4.10 -18.28
C GLY A 253 4.57 5.36 -17.98
N SER A 254 3.95 6.35 -17.33
CA SER A 254 4.61 7.62 -16.96
C SER A 254 4.66 7.82 -15.45
N LEU A 255 5.82 8.26 -14.94
CA LEU A 255 5.99 8.68 -13.55
C LEU A 255 5.26 10.00 -13.23
N THR A 256 4.89 10.78 -14.26
CA THR A 256 4.10 12.00 -14.10
C THR A 256 2.59 11.75 -14.06
N THR A 257 2.18 10.49 -14.24
CA THR A 257 0.76 10.10 -14.12
C THR A 257 0.26 10.53 -12.75
N ALA A 258 -0.87 11.23 -12.72
CA ALA A 258 -1.50 11.65 -11.48
C ALA A 258 -2.15 10.44 -10.81
N ILE A 259 -1.77 10.20 -9.57
CA ILE A 259 -2.54 9.41 -8.61
C ILE A 259 -3.29 10.37 -7.69
N SER A 260 -4.25 9.84 -6.96
CA SER A 260 -5.15 10.62 -6.12
C SER A 260 -4.74 10.52 -4.67
N ASN A 261 -4.30 11.64 -4.09
CA ASN A 261 -3.98 11.72 -2.67
C ASN A 261 -5.16 12.30 -1.90
N PHE A 262 -5.68 11.54 -0.93
CA PHE A 262 -6.73 12.04 -0.03
C PHE A 262 -6.14 12.88 1.10
N ALA A 263 -6.63 14.09 1.23
CA ALA A 263 -6.25 15.01 2.28
C ALA A 263 -7.48 15.70 2.86
N LYS A 264 -7.36 16.11 4.12
CA LYS A 264 -8.42 16.77 4.85
C LYS A 264 -7.87 18.03 5.50
N ASN A 265 -8.62 19.12 5.42
CA ASN A 265 -8.32 20.37 6.13
C ASN A 265 -9.56 20.80 6.90
N GLY A 266 -9.53 20.68 8.23
CA GLY A 266 -10.71 20.87 9.08
C GLY A 266 -11.83 19.92 8.64
N SER A 267 -13.04 20.45 8.40
CA SER A 267 -14.18 19.65 7.95
C SER A 267 -14.18 19.34 6.44
N TYR A 268 -13.24 19.89 5.67
CA TYR A 268 -13.21 19.74 4.22
C TYR A 268 -12.25 18.62 3.80
N ALA A 269 -12.82 17.55 3.24
CA ALA A 269 -12.07 16.51 2.57
C ALA A 269 -11.90 16.86 1.07
N TYR A 270 -10.69 16.70 0.55
CA TYR A 270 -10.40 16.89 -0.86
C TYR A 270 -9.40 15.85 -1.35
N VAL A 271 -9.37 15.66 -2.66
CA VAL A 271 -8.44 14.72 -3.30
C VAL A 271 -7.59 15.51 -4.28
N GLN A 272 -6.28 15.50 -4.06
CA GLN A 272 -5.31 16.22 -4.88
C GLN A 272 -4.55 15.26 -5.79
N PRO A 273 -4.23 15.67 -7.04
CA PRO A 273 -3.35 14.90 -7.88
C PRO A 273 -1.93 14.92 -7.32
N LEU A 274 -1.36 13.75 -7.08
CA LEU A 274 0.04 13.55 -6.72
C LEU A 274 0.74 12.81 -7.87
N ALA A 275 1.95 13.22 -8.23
CA ALA A 275 2.71 12.52 -9.26
C ALA A 275 3.08 11.10 -8.77
N LEU A 276 2.87 10.09 -9.62
CA LEU A 276 3.16 8.70 -9.30
C LEU A 276 4.63 8.49 -8.86
N GLY A 277 5.57 9.17 -9.51
CA GLY A 277 6.99 9.09 -9.18
C GLY A 277 7.34 9.62 -7.79
N SER A 278 6.75 10.76 -7.38
CA SER A 278 6.97 11.28 -6.03
C SER A 278 6.34 10.37 -4.98
N ALA A 279 5.16 9.82 -5.26
CA ALA A 279 4.51 8.86 -4.38
C ALA A 279 5.35 7.58 -4.18
N LEU A 280 5.86 6.99 -5.26
CA LEU A 280 6.74 5.81 -5.20
C LEU A 280 8.00 6.09 -4.37
N LEU A 281 8.62 7.26 -4.54
CA LEU A 281 9.79 7.65 -3.77
C LEU A 281 9.47 7.83 -2.28
N MET A 282 8.36 8.50 -1.94
CA MET A 282 7.92 8.66 -0.55
C MET A 282 7.62 7.30 0.11
N MET A 283 6.94 6.40 -0.60
CA MET A 283 6.67 5.04 -0.10
C MET A 283 7.97 4.28 0.12
N LEU A 284 8.92 4.33 -0.82
CA LEU A 284 10.24 3.71 -0.67
C LEU A 284 10.97 4.25 0.56
N GLY A 285 11.02 5.58 0.72
CA GLY A 285 11.69 6.25 1.84
C GLY A 285 11.11 5.83 3.19
N LEU A 286 9.78 5.86 3.33
CA LEU A 286 9.10 5.39 4.55
C LEU A 286 9.33 3.91 4.80
N THR A 287 9.33 3.07 3.76
CA THR A 287 9.58 1.64 3.91
C THR A 287 11.00 1.36 4.38
N VAL A 288 12.01 2.01 3.80
CA VAL A 288 13.42 1.88 4.25
C VAL A 288 13.56 2.30 5.71
N LEU A 289 12.86 3.36 6.11
CA LEU A 289 12.87 3.86 7.48
C LEU A 289 12.20 2.86 8.44
N LEU A 290 11.09 2.23 8.06
CA LEU A 290 10.48 1.13 8.84
C LEU A 290 11.36 -0.13 8.87
N MET A 291 12.03 -0.48 7.77
CA MET A 291 12.99 -1.59 7.77
C MET A 291 14.11 -1.34 8.80
N TRP A 292 14.64 -0.12 8.81
CA TRP A 292 15.64 0.30 9.80
C TRP A 292 15.10 0.13 11.23
N LEU A 293 13.89 0.63 11.49
CA LEU A 293 13.22 0.49 12.78
C LEU A 293 13.15 -0.98 13.23
N PHE A 294 12.65 -1.88 12.38
CA PHE A 294 12.49 -3.29 12.73
C PHE A 294 13.83 -4.00 12.96
N ILE A 295 14.85 -3.69 12.15
CA ILE A 295 16.20 -4.24 12.35
C ILE A 295 16.74 -3.81 13.72
N ARG A 296 16.65 -2.52 14.05
CA ARG A 296 17.15 -1.98 15.33
C ARG A 296 16.39 -2.52 16.52
N LEU A 297 15.06 -2.63 16.41
CA LEU A 297 14.21 -3.22 17.45
C LEU A 297 14.60 -4.67 17.74
N ASN A 298 14.78 -5.51 16.71
CA ASN A 298 15.19 -6.90 16.87
C ASN A 298 16.58 -7.02 17.51
N LEU A 299 17.54 -6.22 17.04
CA LEU A 299 18.90 -6.20 17.60
C LEU A 299 18.90 -5.78 19.07
N LEU A 300 18.09 -4.77 19.44
CA LEU A 300 17.96 -4.34 20.84
C LEU A 300 17.38 -5.46 21.70
N CYS A 301 16.32 -6.14 21.24
CA CYS A 301 15.69 -7.25 21.98
C CYS A 301 16.65 -8.43 22.16
N GLN A 302 17.38 -8.80 21.11
CA GLN A 302 18.40 -9.86 21.16
C GLN A 302 19.53 -9.50 22.13
N LEU A 303 19.92 -8.23 22.20
CA LEU A 303 20.89 -7.77 23.19
C LEU A 303 20.30 -7.87 24.59
N LEU A 304 19.14 -7.28 24.86
CA LEU A 304 18.58 -7.21 26.22
C LEU A 304 18.22 -8.58 26.80
N PHE A 305 17.54 -9.42 26.02
CA PHE A 305 16.93 -10.65 26.52
C PHE A 305 17.67 -11.93 26.11
N HIS A 306 18.66 -11.84 25.22
CA HIS A 306 19.37 -13.01 24.66
C HIS A 306 18.43 -14.07 24.06
N ASN A 307 17.26 -13.63 23.57
CA ASN A 307 16.23 -14.49 23.00
C ASN A 307 15.71 -13.88 21.69
N GLU A 308 15.73 -14.67 20.62
CA GLU A 308 15.22 -14.27 19.29
C GLU A 308 13.70 -14.07 19.32
N LEU A 309 12.95 -14.90 20.06
CA LEU A 309 11.49 -14.88 20.05
C LEU A 309 10.87 -13.56 20.54
N ILE A 310 11.51 -12.88 21.48
CA ILE A 310 11.00 -11.61 22.03
C ILE A 310 11.04 -10.52 20.96
N GLY A 311 12.13 -10.44 20.19
CA GLY A 311 12.25 -9.50 19.07
C GLY A 311 11.19 -9.75 18.00
N LEU A 312 10.97 -11.03 17.66
CA LEU A 312 9.94 -11.45 16.72
C LEU A 312 8.53 -11.03 17.18
N VAL A 313 8.15 -11.36 18.43
CA VAL A 313 6.82 -11.07 18.98
C VAL A 313 6.57 -9.56 19.04
N LEU A 314 7.51 -8.77 19.56
CA LEU A 314 7.35 -7.32 19.63
C LEU A 314 7.26 -6.68 18.24
N SER A 315 8.04 -7.17 17.28
CA SER A 315 7.98 -6.69 15.90
C SER A 315 6.65 -7.05 15.23
N ALA A 316 6.13 -8.26 15.46
CA ALA A 316 4.84 -8.69 14.93
C ALA A 316 3.68 -7.89 15.55
N LEU A 317 3.69 -7.68 16.87
CA LEU A 317 2.72 -6.83 17.56
C LEU A 317 2.76 -5.38 17.04
N LEU A 318 3.95 -4.87 16.72
CA LEU A 318 4.08 -3.54 16.15
C LEU A 318 3.53 -3.47 14.72
N LEU A 319 3.88 -4.45 13.88
CA LEU A 319 3.47 -4.51 12.47
C LEU A 319 1.95 -4.70 12.31
N PHE A 320 1.34 -5.55 13.15
CA PHE A 320 -0.07 -5.89 13.12
C PHE A 320 -0.86 -5.30 14.29
N GLY A 321 -0.34 -4.26 14.95
CA GLY A 321 -0.96 -3.67 16.13
C GLY A 321 -2.12 -2.73 15.82
N GLU A 322 -2.15 -2.16 14.62
CA GLU A 322 -3.18 -1.18 14.22
C GLU A 322 -4.62 -1.71 14.37
N PRO A 323 -4.96 -2.93 13.92
CA PRO A 323 -6.33 -3.45 14.04
C PRO A 323 -6.83 -3.60 15.48
N LEU A 324 -5.94 -3.61 16.49
CA LEU A 324 -6.34 -3.79 17.90
C LEU A 324 -7.07 -2.57 18.48
N TYR A 325 -6.87 -1.39 17.90
CA TYR A 325 -7.51 -0.15 18.35
C TYR A 325 -8.21 0.61 17.22
N PHE A 326 -8.06 0.17 15.97
CA PHE A 326 -8.61 0.87 14.81
C PHE A 326 -10.15 0.94 14.88
N MET A 327 -10.66 2.18 14.79
CA MET A 327 -12.06 2.48 14.52
C MET A 327 -12.10 3.58 13.45
N GLN A 328 -13.07 3.53 12.53
CA GLN A 328 -13.18 4.58 11.53
C GLN A 328 -13.44 5.93 12.20
N GLY A 329 -12.70 6.96 11.80
CA GLY A 329 -12.81 8.30 12.38
C GLY A 329 -12.19 8.45 13.77
N LEU A 330 -11.40 7.49 14.24
CA LEU A 330 -10.81 7.54 15.59
C LEU A 330 -9.97 8.80 15.84
N ALA A 331 -9.22 9.30 14.86
CA ALA A 331 -8.43 10.52 15.05
C ALA A 331 -9.25 11.82 15.00
N PHE A 332 -10.48 11.77 14.50
CA PHE A 332 -11.42 12.88 14.66
C PHE A 332 -11.86 12.99 16.12
N SER A 333 -12.18 11.87 16.77
CA SER A 333 -12.59 11.84 18.19
C SER A 333 -11.43 11.95 19.18
N VAL A 334 -10.30 11.31 18.88
CA VAL A 334 -9.10 11.26 19.72
C VAL A 334 -7.87 11.62 18.87
N PRO A 335 -7.55 12.91 18.71
CA PRO A 335 -6.52 13.39 17.78
C PRO A 335 -5.13 12.79 17.99
N GLN A 336 -4.80 12.37 19.22
CA GLN A 336 -3.52 11.76 19.58
C GLN A 336 -3.26 10.43 18.85
N THR A 337 -4.33 9.69 18.49
CA THR A 337 -4.24 8.40 17.79
C THR A 337 -3.63 8.53 16.39
N ALA A 338 -3.65 9.73 15.80
CA ALA A 338 -2.98 10.02 14.54
C ALA A 338 -1.47 9.82 14.62
N TYR A 339 -0.87 9.91 15.82
CA TYR A 339 0.57 9.81 16.04
C TYR A 339 1.02 8.44 16.58
N TYR A 340 0.12 7.46 16.66
CA TYR A 340 0.48 6.11 17.12
C TYR A 340 1.28 5.37 16.06
N LEU A 341 2.43 4.83 16.46
CA LEU A 341 3.37 4.17 15.56
C LEU A 341 2.75 3.02 14.74
N PRO A 342 1.90 2.12 15.28
CA PRO A 342 1.29 1.05 14.47
C PRO A 342 0.45 1.58 13.30
N SER A 343 -0.10 2.80 13.41
CA SER A 343 -0.86 3.44 12.33
C SER A 343 -0.02 3.83 11.11
N TYR A 344 1.32 3.73 11.19
CA TYR A 344 2.25 4.05 10.11
C TYR A 344 2.89 2.80 9.47
N MET A 345 2.42 1.59 9.82
CA MET A 345 2.99 0.32 9.31
C MET A 345 2.66 0.03 7.84
N ASN A 346 1.76 0.80 7.22
CA ASN A 346 1.45 0.73 5.80
C ASN A 346 1.87 2.04 5.09
N PRO A 347 3.12 2.12 4.57
CA PRO A 347 3.61 3.31 3.87
C PRO A 347 2.75 3.75 2.69
N ALA A 348 2.18 2.79 1.95
CA ALA A 348 1.36 3.11 0.78
C ALA A 348 0.04 3.78 1.18
N ALA A 349 -0.59 3.31 2.26
CA ALA A 349 -1.81 3.93 2.79
C ALA A 349 -1.58 5.36 3.32
N ILE A 350 -0.39 5.64 3.86
CA ILE A 350 0.01 6.99 4.29
C ILE A 350 0.18 7.92 3.07
N VAL A 351 0.92 7.48 2.06
CA VAL A 351 1.24 8.33 0.88
C VAL A 351 0.03 8.59 0.01
N ASN A 352 -0.86 7.61 -0.16
CA ASN A 352 -2.10 7.78 -0.93
C ASN A 352 -3.22 8.48 -0.13
N GLY A 353 -3.00 8.76 1.15
CA GLY A 353 -4.00 9.39 2.02
C GLY A 353 -5.15 8.47 2.45
N LEU A 354 -5.05 7.16 2.19
CA LEU A 354 -6.03 6.18 2.68
C LEU A 354 -6.10 6.20 4.22
N GLN A 355 -4.97 6.39 4.89
CA GLN A 355 -4.95 6.47 6.34
C GLN A 355 -5.66 7.72 6.87
N ASN A 356 -5.50 8.86 6.19
CA ASN A 356 -6.25 10.09 6.48
C ASN A 356 -7.77 9.87 6.34
N PHE A 357 -8.20 9.12 5.33
CA PHE A 357 -9.61 8.75 5.16
C PHE A 357 -10.10 7.83 6.29
N ARG A 358 -9.35 6.78 6.61
CA ARG A 358 -9.71 5.80 7.66
C ARG A 358 -9.82 6.44 9.05
N TYR A 359 -8.90 7.35 9.39
CA TYR A 359 -8.87 8.02 10.70
C TYR A 359 -9.63 9.36 10.70
N ASP A 360 -10.19 9.76 9.56
CA ASP A 360 -10.89 11.03 9.34
C ASP A 360 -10.08 12.27 9.77
N THR A 361 -8.80 12.30 9.41
CA THR A 361 -7.84 13.35 9.78
C THR A 361 -7.02 13.83 8.60
N GLY A 362 -6.44 15.03 8.69
CA GLY A 362 -5.46 15.55 7.74
C GLY A 362 -4.00 15.39 8.19
N GLN A 363 -3.79 14.87 9.41
CA GLN A 363 -2.49 14.90 10.07
C GLN A 363 -1.58 13.73 9.70
N MET A 364 -2.08 12.64 9.11
CA MET A 364 -1.31 11.44 8.80
C MET A 364 -0.65 11.54 7.43
N THR A 365 0.25 12.52 7.31
CA THR A 365 1.01 12.80 6.09
C THR A 365 2.32 12.00 6.04
N PRO A 366 2.98 11.90 4.87
CA PRO A 366 4.32 11.32 4.78
C PRO A 366 5.34 11.98 5.71
N LEU A 367 5.25 13.31 5.89
CA LEU A 367 6.11 14.04 6.81
C LEU A 367 5.87 13.62 8.26
N SER A 368 4.60 13.50 8.67
CA SER A 368 4.25 12.99 9.99
C SER A 368 4.77 11.57 10.20
N GLY A 369 4.74 10.72 9.16
CA GLY A 369 5.35 9.39 9.20
C GLY A 369 6.86 9.44 9.47
N VAL A 370 7.60 10.32 8.80
CA VAL A 370 9.03 10.52 9.06
C VAL A 370 9.27 10.96 10.51
N ILE A 371 8.46 11.88 11.03
CA ILE A 371 8.59 12.39 12.40
C ILE A 371 8.29 11.29 13.43
N VAL A 372 7.15 10.60 13.30
CA VAL A 372 6.71 9.57 14.25
C VAL A 372 7.70 8.41 14.24
N ILE A 373 8.00 7.84 13.08
CA ILE A 373 8.89 6.67 13.01
C ILE A 373 10.33 7.10 13.35
N GLY A 374 10.78 8.26 12.87
CA GLY A 374 12.10 8.80 13.15
C GLY A 374 12.35 9.05 14.63
N SER A 375 11.35 9.57 15.36
CA SER A 375 11.45 9.78 16.81
C SER A 375 11.69 8.48 17.57
N VAL A 376 11.02 7.39 17.18
CA VAL A 376 11.21 6.07 17.80
C VAL A 376 12.55 5.46 17.41
N ILE A 377 13.02 5.66 16.18
CA ILE A 377 14.38 5.26 15.79
C ILE A 377 15.42 5.96 16.65
N VAL A 378 15.30 7.27 16.86
CA VAL A 378 16.25 8.03 17.71
C VAL A 378 16.28 7.45 19.13
N LEU A 379 15.11 7.15 19.71
CA LEU A 379 15.04 6.50 21.03
C LEU A 379 15.70 5.12 21.03
N LEU A 380 15.49 4.30 20.01
CA LEU A 380 16.12 2.99 19.88
C LEU A 380 17.64 3.09 19.73
N GLU A 381 18.15 4.05 18.95
CA GLU A 381 19.60 4.26 18.79
C GLU A 381 20.25 4.69 20.11
N ILE A 382 19.59 5.56 20.89
CA ILE A 382 20.07 5.94 22.24
C ILE A 382 20.13 4.69 23.14
N MET A 383 19.07 3.87 23.16
CA MET A 383 19.05 2.64 23.96
C MET A 383 20.14 1.65 23.53
N LEU A 384 20.29 1.43 22.22
CA LEU A 384 21.33 0.55 21.66
C LEU A 384 22.73 1.05 22.02
N PHE A 385 22.98 2.36 21.93
CA PHE A 385 24.25 2.96 22.29
C PHE A 385 24.56 2.73 23.78
N ILE A 386 23.61 2.97 24.68
CA ILE A 386 23.79 2.76 26.12
C ILE A 386 24.09 1.29 26.43
N VAL A 387 23.33 0.35 25.86
CA VAL A 387 23.48 -1.09 26.12
C VAL A 387 24.81 -1.61 25.60
N THR A 388 25.22 -1.19 24.40
CA THR A 388 26.49 -1.62 23.80
C THR A 388 27.70 -1.07 24.55
N HIS A 389 27.64 0.19 24.99
CA HIS A 389 28.74 0.80 25.74
C HIS A 389 28.91 0.19 27.13
N ARG A 390 27.80 -0.07 27.85
CA ARG A 390 27.85 -0.76 29.16
C ARG A 390 28.47 -2.16 29.07
N ARG A 391 28.17 -2.92 28.00
CA ARG A 391 28.75 -4.26 27.80
C ARG A 391 30.25 -4.21 27.52
N HIS A 392 30.71 -3.25 26.72
CA HIS A 392 32.14 -3.09 26.46
C HIS A 392 32.91 -2.74 27.73
N ALA A 393 32.33 -1.91 28.60
CA ALA A 393 32.93 -1.57 29.89
C ALA A 393 32.99 -2.78 30.86
N ALA A 394 32.04 -3.71 30.77
CA ALA A 394 32.00 -4.93 31.57
C ALA A 394 32.94 -6.05 31.08
N THR A 395 33.41 -6.01 29.82
CA THR A 395 34.34 -6.99 29.25
C THR A 395 35.81 -6.58 29.31
N VAL A 396 36.09 -5.30 29.59
CA VAL A 396 37.46 -4.76 29.70
C VAL A 396 37.95 -4.72 31.16
N LYS A 397 37.06 -5.00 32.12
CA LYS A 397 37.42 -5.37 33.49
C LYS A 397 37.51 -6.89 33.60
#